data_AF-A0A0D2GAZ4-F1
#
_entry.id   AF-A0A0D2GAZ4-F1
#
_cell.length_a   1.000
_cell.length_b   1.000
_cell.length_c   1.000
_cell.angle_alpha   90.00
_cell.angle_beta   90.00
_cell.angle_gamma   90.00
#
_symmetry.space_group_name_H-M   'P 1'
#
loop_
_entity.id
_entity.type
_entity.pdbx_description
1 polymer ?
#
loop_
_entity_poly.entity_id
_entity_poly.type
_entity_poly.pdbx_seq_one_letter_code
_entity_poly.pdbx_strand_id
1 'polypeptide(L)'
;MISKPILRIGSVSSTTGDNPHAMARMVQHGNVDVIIGDWLSEMKIAWDAIVKQQNHDLGYERGMSFEKQLRMYLERRYVFNNFSDGRHVVFVPISLQQRGNRS
;
A
#
# COMPACT_ATOMS: atom_id res chain seq x y z
N MET A 1 -17.07 15.67 -24.08
CA MET A 1 -15.80 14.93 -23.88
C MET A 1 -15.71 14.56 -22.42
N ILE A 2 -15.58 13.28 -22.05
CA ILE A 2 -15.31 12.93 -20.65
C ILE A 2 -13.86 13.35 -20.39
N SER A 3 -13.68 14.52 -19.77
CA SER A 3 -12.37 15.08 -19.41
C SER A 3 -11.85 14.49 -18.09
N LYS A 4 -12.13 13.21 -17.83
CA LYS A 4 -11.57 12.54 -16.66
C LYS A 4 -10.16 12.09 -17.04
N PRO A 5 -9.11 12.52 -16.31
CA PRO A 5 -7.77 12.01 -16.55
C PRO A 5 -7.79 10.48 -16.46
N ILE A 6 -7.05 9.81 -17.35
CA ILE A 6 -6.88 8.36 -17.31
C ILE A 6 -6.16 8.03 -16.00
N LEU A 7 -6.86 7.38 -15.07
CA LEU A 7 -6.27 6.91 -13.82
C LEU A 7 -5.50 5.61 -14.09
N ARG A 8 -4.18 5.64 -13.93
CA ARG A 8 -3.32 4.48 -14.10
C ARG A 8 -3.20 3.73 -12.78
N ILE A 9 -3.68 2.49 -12.76
CA ILE A 9 -3.66 1.64 -11.57
C ILE A 9 -2.58 0.57 -11.73
N GLY A 10 -1.63 0.53 -10.80
CA GLY A 10 -0.65 -0.54 -10.67
C GLY A 10 -1.10 -1.56 -9.64
N SER A 11 -1.11 -2.85 -10.00
CA SER A 11 -1.35 -3.93 -9.04
C SER A 11 -0.03 -4.53 -8.56
N VAL A 12 0.06 -4.79 -7.26
CA VAL A 12 1.18 -5.47 -6.62
C VAL A 12 0.62 -6.61 -5.76
N SER A 13 0.85 -7.85 -6.18
CA SER A 13 0.33 -9.05 -5.51
C SER A 13 1.21 -9.58 -4.37
N SER A 14 2.33 -8.92 -4.04
CA SER A 14 3.22 -9.35 -2.94
C SER A 14 4.13 -8.21 -2.46
N THR A 15 4.36 -8.13 -1.15
CA THR A 15 5.23 -7.11 -0.53
C THR A 15 6.25 -7.63 0.46
N THR A 16 6.19 -8.89 0.86
CA THR A 16 6.93 -9.40 2.03
C THR A 16 7.61 -10.74 1.76
N GLY A 17 6.88 -11.72 1.22
CA GLY A 17 7.38 -13.07 0.95
C GLY A 17 7.91 -13.26 -0.47
N ASP A 18 7.00 -13.31 -1.46
CA ASP A 18 7.34 -13.76 -2.82
C ASP A 18 8.15 -12.72 -3.61
N ASN A 19 7.90 -11.43 -3.37
CA ASN A 19 8.63 -10.36 -4.04
C ASN A 19 8.73 -9.10 -3.14
N PRO A 20 9.66 -9.08 -2.18
CA PRO A 20 9.77 -7.99 -1.20
C PRO A 20 10.05 -6.62 -1.82
N HIS A 21 10.49 -6.58 -3.09
CA HIS A 21 10.78 -5.36 -3.81
C HIS A 21 9.71 -4.97 -4.85
N ALA A 22 8.64 -5.76 -5.04
CA ALA A 22 7.64 -5.47 -6.07
C ALA A 22 6.96 -4.12 -5.86
N MET A 23 6.56 -3.82 -4.63
CA MET A 23 6.00 -2.52 -4.30
C MET A 23 7.03 -1.40 -4.44
N ALA A 24 8.26 -1.59 -3.97
CA ALA A 24 9.33 -0.59 -4.13
C ALA A 24 9.59 -0.28 -5.62
N ARG A 25 9.58 -1.28 -6.51
CA ARG A 25 9.71 -1.08 -7.96
C ARG A 25 8.50 -0.35 -8.55
N MET A 26 7.27 -0.69 -8.13
CA MET A 26 6.06 0.01 -8.58
C MET A 26 6.06 1.48 -8.12
N VAL A 27 6.48 1.72 -6.88
CA VAL A 27 6.70 3.06 -6.30
C VAL A 27 7.74 3.84 -7.11
N GLN A 28 8.90 3.25 -7.38
CA GLN A 28 10.03 3.98 -7.98
C GLN A 28 9.93 4.14 -9.51
N HIS A 29 9.36 3.15 -10.20
CA HIS A 29 9.37 3.08 -11.67
C HIS A 29 7.98 2.93 -12.29
N GLY A 30 6.94 2.67 -11.50
CA GLY A 30 5.58 2.55 -12.01
C GLY A 30 5.04 3.90 -12.46
N ASN A 31 4.69 4.00 -13.74
CA ASN A 31 3.92 5.12 -14.28
C ASN A 31 2.44 4.95 -13.91
N VAL A 32 2.15 4.97 -12.61
CA VAL A 32 0.83 4.71 -12.03
C VAL A 32 0.47 5.81 -11.04
N ASP A 33 -0.81 6.18 -11.02
CA ASP A 33 -1.35 7.16 -10.09
C ASP A 33 -1.77 6.50 -8.77
N VAL A 34 -2.22 5.24 -8.84
CA VAL A 34 -2.70 4.45 -7.70
C VAL A 34 -2.06 3.07 -7.70
N ILE A 35 -1.58 2.62 -6.54
CA ILE A 35 -1.10 1.25 -6.33
C ILE A 35 -2.10 0.48 -5.46
N ILE A 36 -2.51 -0.70 -5.92
CA ILE A 36 -3.38 -1.64 -5.20
C ILE A 36 -2.62 -2.93 -4.88
N GLY A 37 -3.05 -3.68 -3.86
CA GLY A 37 -2.43 -4.96 -3.49
C GLY A 37 -3.23 -5.77 -2.49
N ASP A 38 -2.90 -7.06 -2.42
CA ASP A 38 -3.81 -8.10 -1.90
C ASP A 38 -4.09 -7.96 -0.40
N TRP A 39 -3.07 -7.62 0.40
CA TRP A 39 -3.19 -7.40 1.85
C TRP A 39 -2.74 -6.00 2.30
N LEU A 40 -3.70 -5.22 2.80
CA LEU A 40 -3.52 -3.85 3.31
C LEU A 40 -2.38 -3.73 4.33
N SER A 41 -2.28 -4.70 5.24
CA SER A 41 -1.28 -4.69 6.31
C SER A 41 0.13 -4.91 5.78
N GLU A 42 0.31 -5.82 4.82
CA GLU A 42 1.62 -6.04 4.20
C GLU A 42 2.06 -4.82 3.42
N MET A 43 1.13 -4.21 2.69
CA MET A 43 1.38 -3.03 1.92
C MET A 43 1.78 -1.81 2.78
N LYS A 44 1.08 -1.59 3.90
CA LYS A 44 1.42 -0.50 4.82
C LYS A 44 2.75 -0.76 5.53
N ILE A 45 3.04 -2.01 5.92
CA ILE A 45 4.34 -2.35 6.50
C ILE A 45 5.46 -2.15 5.48
N ALA A 46 5.27 -2.58 4.24
CA ALA A 46 6.25 -2.37 3.18
C ALA A 46 6.44 -0.87 2.87
N TRP A 47 5.37 -0.07 2.88
CA TRP A 47 5.47 1.38 2.80
C TRP A 47 6.32 1.95 3.93
N ASP A 48 6.01 1.59 5.17
CA ASP A 48 6.72 2.10 6.34
C ASP A 48 8.19 1.67 6.35
N ALA A 49 8.50 0.49 5.84
CA ALA A 49 9.87 0.02 5.64
C ALA A 49 10.61 0.87 4.59
N ILE A 50 9.99 1.16 3.45
CA ILE A 50 10.57 2.04 2.40
C ILE A 50 10.80 3.44 2.96
N VAL A 51 9.82 4.01 3.68
CA VAL A 51 9.93 5.34 4.28
C VAL A 51 11.01 5.36 5.36
N LYS A 52 11.08 4.34 6.23
CA LYS A 52 12.12 4.20 7.26
C LYS A 52 13.52 4.13 6.66
N GLN A 53 13.67 3.44 5.52
CA GLN A 53 14.94 3.36 4.80
C GLN A 53 15.36 4.72 4.21
N GLN A 54 14.41 5.49 3.70
CA GLN A 54 14.68 6.83 3.14
C GLN A 54 14.94 7.87 4.24
N ASN A 55 14.22 7.77 5.35
CA ASN A 55 14.35 8.63 6.51
C ASN A 55 14.16 7.81 7.79
N HIS A 56 15.24 7.62 8.53
CA HIS A 56 15.24 6.87 9.79
C HIS A 56 14.33 7.48 10.87
N ASP A 57 13.91 8.74 10.75
CA ASP A 57 12.98 9.35 11.70
C ASP A 57 11.51 9.06 11.39
N LEU A 58 11.20 8.57 10.19
CA LEU A 58 9.85 8.31 9.69
C LEU A 58 9.59 6.79 9.50
N GLY A 59 8.39 6.44 9.02
CA GLY A 59 7.98 5.06 8.74
C GLY A 59 7.12 4.49 9.86
N TYR A 60 7.66 3.53 10.61
CA TYR A 60 6.93 2.88 11.71
C TYR A 60 6.53 3.86 12.83
N GLU A 61 5.37 3.62 13.43
CA GLU A 61 4.87 4.39 14.56
C GLU A 61 5.78 4.21 15.79
N ARG A 62 6.34 5.32 16.29
CA ARG A 62 7.26 5.29 17.44
C ARG A 62 6.53 4.85 18.70
N GLY A 63 7.16 3.98 19.49
CA GLY A 63 6.61 3.48 20.76
C GLY A 63 5.56 2.38 20.61
N MET A 64 5.25 1.93 19.39
CA MET A 64 4.36 0.80 19.15
C MET A 64 5.18 -0.44 18.73
N SER A 65 4.91 -1.61 19.32
CA SER A 65 5.52 -2.86 18.87
C SER A 65 5.09 -3.20 17.45
N PHE A 66 5.94 -3.91 16.69
CA PHE A 66 5.63 -4.34 15.33
C PHE A 66 4.32 -5.15 15.26
N GLU A 67 4.09 -6.04 16.23
CA GLU A 67 2.85 -6.81 16.34
C GLU A 67 1.61 -5.92 16.50
N LYS A 68 1.68 -4.90 17.37
CA LYS A 68 0.55 -3.98 17.59
C LYS A 68 0.29 -3.11 16.37
N GLN A 69 1.34 -2.72 15.65
CA GLN A 69 1.21 -2.01 14.37
C GLN A 69 0.54 -2.91 13.32
N LEU A 70 1.01 -4.15 13.17
CA LEU A 70 0.42 -5.13 12.25
C LEU A 70 -1.06 -5.37 12.57
N ARG A 71 -1.41 -5.57 13.84
CA ARG A 71 -2.81 -5.73 14.28
C ARG A 71 -3.66 -4.51 13.94
N MET A 72 -3.16 -3.30 14.21
CA MET A 72 -3.84 -2.07 13.84
C MET A 72 -4.06 -1.99 12.32
N TYR A 73 -3.07 -2.37 11.51
CA TYR A 73 -3.21 -2.35 10.05
C TYR A 73 -4.17 -3.41 9.53
N LEU A 74 -4.23 -4.59 10.17
CA LEU A 74 -5.22 -5.63 9.88
C LEU A 74 -6.66 -5.17 10.15
N GLU A 75 -6.86 -4.28 11.14
CA GLU A 75 -8.18 -3.73 11.48
C GLU A 75 -8.62 -2.56 10.58
N ARG A 76 -7.68 -1.92 9.86
CA ARG A 76 -8.00 -0.82 8.94
C ARG A 76 -8.65 -1.34 7.66
N ARG A 77 -9.57 -0.56 7.10
CA ARG A 77 -10.23 -0.88 5.81
C ARG A 77 -9.52 -0.29 4.60
N TYR A 78 -8.85 0.84 4.79
CA TYR A 78 -8.11 1.55 3.76
C TYR A 78 -6.94 2.29 4.41
N VAL A 79 -5.86 2.45 3.66
CA VAL A 79 -4.72 3.29 4.03
C VAL A 79 -4.39 4.14 2.82
N PHE A 80 -4.37 5.45 3.03
CA PHE A 80 -3.98 6.45 2.06
C PHE A 80 -2.56 6.92 2.41
N ASN A 81 -1.63 6.79 1.48
CA ASN A 81 -0.32 7.42 1.58
C ASN A 81 -0.08 8.29 0.36
N ASN A 82 0.51 9.46 0.58
CA ASN A 82 0.88 10.36 -0.49
C ASN A 82 2.38 10.18 -0.78
N PHE A 83 2.72 10.10 -2.05
CA PHE A 83 4.10 10.28 -2.48
C PHE A 83 4.47 11.76 -2.42
N SER A 84 5.75 12.05 -2.24
CA SER A 84 6.27 13.42 -2.34
C SER A 84 6.10 14.03 -3.74
N ASP A 85 5.95 13.20 -4.77
CA ASP A 85 5.71 13.62 -6.16
C ASP A 85 4.23 13.82 -6.52
N GLY A 86 3.32 13.71 -5.54
CA GLY A 86 1.88 13.92 -5.73
C GLY A 86 1.09 12.69 -6.18
N ARG A 87 1.74 11.53 -6.37
CA ARG A 87 1.00 10.26 -6.56
C ARG A 87 0.31 9.82 -5.27
N HIS A 88 -0.71 8.97 -5.37
CA HIS A 88 -1.47 8.48 -4.22
C HIS A 88 -1.45 6.96 -4.15
N VAL A 89 -0.94 6.40 -3.05
CA VAL A 89 -1.11 4.97 -2.78
C VAL A 89 -2.40 4.75 -2.01
N VAL A 90 -3.30 3.95 -2.58
CA VAL A 90 -4.52 3.53 -1.92
C VAL A 90 -4.52 2.02 -1.83
N PHE A 91 -4.20 1.51 -0.64
CA PHE A 91 -4.28 0.08 -0.42
C PHE A 91 -5.74 -0.31 -0.19
N VAL A 92 -6.22 -1.30 -0.95
CA VAL A 92 -7.59 -1.82 -0.88
C VAL A 92 -7.51 -3.32 -0.59
N PRO A 93 -8.11 -3.83 0.50
CA PRO A 93 -8.06 -5.25 0.80
C PRO A 93 -8.92 -6.04 -0.20
N ILE A 94 -8.39 -7.16 -0.73
CA ILE A 94 -9.15 -8.08 -1.60
C ILE A 94 -10.36 -8.72 -0.89
N SER A 95 -10.44 -8.67 0.44
CA SER A 95 -11.63 -9.14 1.17
C SER A 95 -12.91 -8.38 0.80
N LEU A 96 -12.82 -7.18 0.20
CA LEU A 96 -13.96 -6.51 -0.42
C LEU A 96 -14.39 -7.16 -1.75
N GLN A 97 -13.47 -7.80 -2.46
CA GLN A 97 -13.72 -8.52 -3.71
C GLN A 97 -14.46 -9.85 -3.47
N GLN A 98 -14.20 -10.52 -2.34
CA GLN A 98 -14.87 -11.80 -2.02
C GLN A 98 -16.28 -11.65 -1.42
N ARG A 99 -16.68 -10.45 -0.96
CA ARG A 99 -18.05 -10.24 -0.46
C ARG A 99 -19.11 -10.20 -1.56
N GLY A 100 -18.71 -10.09 -2.84
CA GLY A 100 -19.64 -10.17 -3.97
C GLY A 100 -20.13 -11.59 -4.30
N ASN A 101 -19.60 -12.64 -3.66
CA ASN A 101 -19.91 -14.03 -4.02
C ASN A 101 -20.48 -14.87 -2.85
N ARG A 102 -21.12 -14.21 -1.87
CA ARG A 102 -21.95 -14.92 -0.88
C ARG A 102 -23.41 -14.51 -1.05
N SER A 103 -24.08 -15.14 -2.02
CA SER A 103 -25.53 -15.42 -1.96
C SER A 103 -25.71 -16.91 -1.74
#